data_AF-A0A7J9QG42-F1
#
_entry.id   AF-A0A7J9QG42-F1
#
_cell.length_a   1.000
_cell.length_b   1.000
_cell.length_c   1.000
_cell.angle_alpha   90.00
_cell.angle_beta   90.00
_cell.angle_gamma   90.00
#
_symmetry.space_group_name_H-M   'P 1'
#
loop_
_entity.id
_entity.type
_entity.pdbx_description
1 polymer ?
#
loop_
_entity_poly.entity_id
_entity_poly.type
_entity_poly.pdbx_seq_one_letter_code
_entity_poly.pdbx_strand_id
1 'polypeptide(L)'
;MTVLNEQTLNDILQYLEKSINSLVLDGLDNLEINGGEEMKNFLENQFDIRLENLLISKNSSIHHLESGMKNLVIQKKQEIISKISKQLNN
;
A
#
# COMPACT_ATOMS: atom_id res chain seq x y z
N MET A 1 13.78 -2.41 20.47
CA MET A 1 13.03 -1.65 19.45
C MET A 1 14.02 -1.31 18.35
N THR A 2 13.83 -1.83 17.14
CA THR A 2 14.77 -1.58 16.03
C THR A 2 14.24 -0.42 15.23
N VAL A 3 15.02 0.66 15.12
CA VAL A 3 14.67 1.78 14.25
C VAL A 3 14.79 1.27 12.81
N LEU A 4 13.66 1.23 12.11
CA LEU A 4 13.61 0.84 10.71
C LEU A 4 14.28 1.96 9.89
N ASN A 5 15.25 1.61 9.04
CA ASN A 5 15.93 2.61 8.21
C ASN A 5 15.15 2.88 6.92
N GLU A 6 15.44 4.02 6.29
CA GLU A 6 14.73 4.49 5.10
C GLU A 6 14.84 3.52 3.91
N GLN A 7 15.99 2.87 3.74
CA GLN A 7 16.18 1.86 2.69
C GLN A 7 15.22 0.67 2.87
N THR A 8 15.13 0.15 4.09
CA THR A 8 14.22 -0.96 4.41
C THR A 8 12.77 -0.56 4.17
N LEU A 9 12.40 0.69 4.48
CA LEU A 9 11.05 1.19 4.20
C LEU A 9 10.79 1.27 2.69
N ASN A 10 11.74 1.78 1.91
CA ASN A 10 11.63 1.83 0.46
C ASN A 10 11.45 0.45 -0.15
N ASP A 11 12.22 -0.54 0.30
CA ASP A 11 12.10 -1.93 -0.17
C ASP A 11 10.72 -2.52 0.18
N ILE A 12 10.20 -2.24 1.39
CA ILE A 12 8.85 -2.61 1.81
C ILE A 12 7.79 -1.96 0.91
N LEU A 13 7.92 -0.67 0.62
CA LEU A 13 6.95 0.06 -0.20
C LEU A 13 6.96 -0.42 -1.67
N GLN A 14 8.13 -0.76 -2.21
CA GLN A 14 8.25 -1.37 -3.54
C GLN A 14 7.60 -2.75 -3.60
N TYR A 15 7.79 -3.58 -2.57
CA TYR A 15 7.10 -4.86 -2.47
C TYR A 15 5.59 -4.68 -2.34
N LEU A 16 5.15 -3.72 -1.52
CA LEU A 16 3.74 -3.40 -1.31
C LEU A 16 3.04 -2.99 -2.62
N GLU A 17 3.67 -2.14 -3.43
CA GLU A 17 3.16 -1.77 -4.77
C GLU A 17 2.91 -3.00 -5.64
N LYS A 18 3.88 -3.92 -5.73
CA LYS A 18 3.73 -5.17 -6.49
C LYS A 18 2.61 -6.05 -5.93
N SER A 19 2.52 -6.15 -4.61
CA SER A 19 1.51 -6.96 -3.94
C SER A 19 0.09 -6.43 -4.18
N ILE A 20 -0.12 -5.11 -4.17
CA ILE A 20 -1.42 -4.51 -4.45
C ILE A 20 -1.77 -4.65 -5.93
N ASN A 21 -0.82 -4.41 -6.83
CA ASN A 21 -1.04 -4.62 -8.27
C ASN A 21 -1.46 -6.06 -8.57
N SER A 22 -0.82 -7.04 -7.93
CA SER A 22 -1.19 -8.46 -8.10
C SER A 22 -2.59 -8.73 -7.56
N LEU A 23 -2.95 -8.19 -6.39
CA LEU A 23 -4.30 -8.31 -5.83
C LEU A 23 -5.37 -7.78 -6.79
N VAL A 24 -5.10 -6.66 -7.45
CA VAL A 24 -6.03 -6.08 -8.42
C VAL A 24 -6.12 -6.96 -9.66
N LEU A 25 -5.00 -7.38 -10.24
CA LEU A 25 -4.99 -8.24 -11.43
C LEU A 25 -5.69 -9.59 -11.19
N ASP A 26 -5.41 -10.24 -10.07
CA ASP A 26 -5.96 -11.56 -9.72
C ASP A 26 -7.40 -11.45 -9.20
N GLY A 27 -7.74 -10.32 -8.60
CA GLY A 27 -9.00 -10.09 -7.90
C GLY A 27 -10.07 -9.40 -8.74
N LEU A 28 -9.71 -8.67 -9.81
CA LEU A 28 -10.65 -7.83 -10.57
C LEU A 28 -11.90 -8.58 -11.06
N ASP A 29 -11.75 -9.83 -11.49
CA ASP A 29 -12.88 -10.64 -11.96
C ASP A 29 -13.78 -11.16 -10.82
N ASN A 30 -13.27 -11.17 -9.58
CA ASN A 30 -13.94 -11.71 -8.39
C ASN A 30 -14.38 -10.64 -7.39
N LEU A 31 -13.86 -9.43 -7.52
CA LEU A 31 -14.19 -8.30 -6.66
C LEU A 31 -15.47 -7.68 -7.21
N GLU A 32 -16.61 -7.97 -6.56
CA GLU A 32 -17.94 -7.37 -6.84
C GLU A 32 -17.97 -5.87 -6.47
N ILE A 33 -16.99 -5.11 -6.94
CA ILE A 33 -16.81 -3.69 -6.63
C ILE A 33 -17.61 -2.87 -7.65
N ASN A 34 -18.60 -2.13 -7.15
CA ASN A 34 -19.65 -1.53 -7.96
C ASN A 34 -19.35 -0.07 -8.36
N GLY A 35 -18.12 0.42 -8.14
CA GLY A 35 -17.74 1.77 -8.54
C GLY A 35 -16.32 2.20 -8.17
N GLY A 36 -15.89 3.34 -8.74
CA GLY A 36 -14.54 3.87 -8.54
C GLY A 36 -14.22 4.32 -7.10
N GLU A 37 -15.21 4.83 -6.36
CA GLU A 37 -15.04 5.20 -4.95
C GLU A 37 -14.90 3.96 -4.05
N GLU A 38 -15.70 2.92 -4.28
CA GLU A 38 -15.61 1.65 -3.57
C GLU A 38 -14.25 0.96 -3.84
N MET A 39 -13.80 0.98 -5.10
CA MET A 39 -12.48 0.47 -5.46
C MET A 39 -11.36 1.24 -4.77
N LYS A 40 -11.46 2.57 -4.72
CA LYS A 40 -10.47 3.41 -4.04
C LYS A 40 -10.40 3.06 -2.55
N ASN A 41 -11.54 2.99 -1.87
CA ASN A 41 -11.60 2.65 -0.44
C ASN A 41 -11.06 1.24 -0.17
N PHE A 42 -11.37 0.28 -1.05
CA PHE A 42 -10.80 -1.06 -0.99
C PHE A 42 -9.26 -1.02 -1.09
N LEU A 43 -8.71 -0.32 -2.08
CA LEU A 43 -7.26 -0.21 -2.26
C LEU A 43 -6.58 0.50 -1.08
N GLU A 44 -7.19 1.56 -0.55
CA GLU A 44 -6.67 2.26 0.63
C GLU A 44 -6.57 1.34 1.84
N ASN A 45 -7.62 0.55 2.10
CA ASN A 45 -7.65 -0.41 3.19
C ASN A 45 -6.64 -1.55 2.99
N GLN A 46 -6.54 -2.09 1.76
CA GLN A 46 -5.59 -3.14 1.43
C GLN A 46 -4.14 -2.67 1.56
N PHE A 47 -3.86 -1.41 1.19
CA PHE A 47 -2.56 -0.80 1.41
C PHE A 47 -2.20 -0.77 2.90
N ASP A 48 -3.10 -0.23 3.74
CA ASP A 48 -2.83 -0.03 5.17
C ASP A 48 -2.62 -1.36 5.90
N ILE A 49 -3.50 -2.35 5.67
CA ILE A 49 -3.40 -3.68 6.29
C ILE A 49 -2.08 -4.37 5.89
N ARG A 50 -1.73 -4.35 4.60
CA ARG A 50 -0.52 -5.03 4.11
C ARG A 50 0.74 -4.33 4.59
N LEU A 51 0.77 -3.00 4.62
CA LEU A 51 1.90 -2.25 5.15
C LEU A 51 2.14 -2.57 6.62
N GLU A 52 1.10 -2.55 7.44
CA GLU A 52 1.22 -2.86 8.87
C GLU A 52 1.75 -4.29 9.08
N ASN A 53 1.25 -5.27 8.34
CA ASN A 53 1.76 -6.65 8.39
C ASN A 53 3.25 -6.74 8.00
N LEU A 54 3.68 -6.00 6.97
CA LEU A 54 5.08 -5.96 6.55
C LEU A 54 5.96 -5.30 7.62
N LEU A 55 5.50 -4.23 8.26
CA LEU A 55 6.21 -3.56 9.35
C LEU A 55 6.31 -4.46 10.60
N ILE A 56 5.24 -5.15 10.97
CA ILE A 56 5.22 -6.12 12.08
C ILE A 56 6.26 -7.21 11.85
N SER A 57 6.43 -7.71 10.62
CA SER A 57 7.47 -8.70 10.28
C SER A 57 8.91 -8.21 10.53
N LYS A 58 9.10 -6.89 10.63
CA LYS A 58 10.36 -6.21 10.97
C LYS A 58 10.43 -5.74 12.42
N ASN A 59 9.51 -6.20 13.29
CA ASN A 59 9.34 -5.72 14.66
C ASN A 59 9.11 -4.19 14.72
N SER A 60 8.36 -3.65 13.76
CA SER A 60 8.03 -2.23 13.61
C SER A 60 6.53 -2.04 13.41
N SER A 61 6.08 -0.79 13.32
CA SER A 61 4.70 -0.38 13.02
C SER A 61 4.70 1.01 12.39
N ILE A 62 3.58 1.43 11.82
CA ILE A 62 3.47 2.80 11.26
C ILE A 62 3.78 3.88 12.31
N HIS A 63 3.43 3.63 13.58
CA HIS A 63 3.66 4.57 14.67
C HIS A 63 5.14 4.74 15.01
N HIS A 64 5.93 3.69 14.80
CA HIS A 64 7.38 3.68 15.03
C HIS A 64 8.19 4.40 13.94
N LEU A 65 7.57 4.72 12.79
CA LEU A 65 8.25 5.44 11.73
C LEU A 65 8.49 6.91 12.09
N GLU A 66 9.62 7.44 11.63
CA GLU A 66 9.92 8.87 11.70
C GLU A 66 8.96 9.69 10.81
N SER A 67 8.86 10.99 11.07
CA SER A 67 7.95 11.88 10.33
C SER A 67 8.22 11.87 8.81
N GLY A 68 9.49 11.89 8.39
CA GLY A 68 9.87 11.81 6.97
C GLY A 68 9.41 10.50 6.32
N MET A 69 9.57 9.39 7.03
CA MET A 69 9.13 8.06 6.60
C MET A 69 7.59 7.97 6.50
N LYS A 70 6.86 8.56 7.44
CA LYS A 70 5.39 8.64 7.39
C LYS A 70 4.93 9.42 6.16
N ASN A 71 5.59 10.54 5.85
CA ASN A 71 5.28 11.31 4.65
C ASN A 71 5.55 10.51 3.36
N LEU A 72 6.64 9.76 3.32
CA LEU A 72 6.95 8.88 2.20
C LEU A 72 5.87 7.81 2.00
N VAL A 73 5.39 7.19 3.09
CA VAL A 73 4.28 6.22 3.05
C VAL A 73 3.02 6.85 2.47
N ILE A 74 2.64 8.05 2.93
CA ILE A 74 1.46 8.78 2.43
C ILE A 74 1.59 9.05 0.93
N GLN A 75 2.75 9.55 0.48
CA GLN A 75 3.01 9.82 -0.93
C GLN A 75 2.91 8.54 -1.78
N LYS A 76 3.53 7.44 -1.32
CA LYS A 76 3.48 6.16 -2.02
C LYS A 76 2.08 5.57 -2.09
N LYS A 77 1.29 5.67 -1.01
CA LYS A 77 -0.12 5.26 -1.01
C LYS A 77 -0.91 5.99 -2.11
N GLN A 78 -0.79 7.32 -2.18
CA GLN A 78 -1.46 8.13 -3.19
C GLN A 78 -1.00 7.78 -4.62
N GLU A 79 0.32 7.59 -4.82
CA GLU A 79 0.90 7.22 -6.11
C GLU A 79 0.35 5.88 -6.62
N ILE A 80 0.37 4.85 -5.78
CA ILE A 80 -0.05 3.48 -6.14
C ILE A 80 -1.55 3.46 -6.49
N ILE A 81 -2.39 4.04 -5.64
CA ILE A 81 -3.84 4.07 -5.87
C ILE A 81 -4.16 4.84 -7.14
N SER A 82 -3.52 6.00 -7.36
CA SER A 82 -3.74 6.78 -8.59
C SER A 82 -3.33 6.01 -9.86
N LYS A 83 -2.20 5.29 -9.83
CA LYS A 83 -1.76 4.44 -10.94
C LYS A 83 -2.78 3.36 -11.25
N ILE A 84 -3.23 2.62 -10.23
CA ILE A 84 -4.19 1.54 -10.39
C ILE A 84 -5.53 2.07 -10.90
N SER A 85 -6.07 3.15 -10.32
CA SER A 85 -7.33 3.73 -10.78
C SER A 85 -7.28 4.16 -12.24
N LYS A 86 -6.13 4.64 -12.74
CA LYS A 86 -5.93 4.93 -14.17
C LYS A 86 -5.91 3.68 -15.04
N GLN A 87 -5.36 2.57 -14.55
CA GLN A 87 -5.35 1.30 -15.27
C GLN A 87 -6.75 0.69 -15.40
N LEU A 88 -7.63 0.92 -14.43
CA LEU A 88 -9.01 0.41 -14.42
C LEU A 88 -9.99 1.22 -15.28
N ASN A 89 -9.70 2.51 -15.48
CA ASN A 89 -10.56 3.42 -16.25
C ASN A 89 -10.16 3.52 -17.74
N ASN A 90 -9.18 2.72 -18.20
CA ASN A 90 -8.76 2.60 -19.60
C ASN A 90 -9.33 1.32 -20.21
#